data_AF-A0A833GUN6-F1
#
_entry.id   AF-A0A833GUN6-F1
#
_cell.length_a   1.000
_cell.length_b   1.000
_cell.length_c   1.000
_cell.angle_alpha   90.00
_cell.angle_beta   90.00
_cell.angle_gamma   90.00
#
_symmetry.space_group_name_H-M   'P 1'
#
loop_
_entity.id
_entity.type
_entity.pdbx_description
1 polymer ?
#
loop_
_entity_poly.entity_id
_entity_poly.type
_entity_poly.pdbx_seq_one_letter_code
_entity_poly.pdbx_strand_id
1 'polypeptide(L)'
;MCLIAALAAAPALAAELDRTPIEAQTVEGQKVRLYPNGRWEYVDVAKAAEAQKIAAEYPENKTRPIDSQGIVFGGVGRYVMPGDKDYNRGSLNPKLR
;
A
#
# COMPACT_ATOMS: atom_id res chain seq x y z
N MET A 1 -41.39 26.69 -1.12
CA MET A 1 -40.70 25.54 -1.75
C MET A 1 -39.19 25.59 -1.48
N CYS A 2 -38.75 25.78 -0.22
CA CYS A 2 -37.32 25.87 0.12
C CYS A 2 -36.92 25.07 1.37
N LEU A 3 -37.85 24.31 1.99
CA LEU A 3 -37.57 23.60 3.24
C LEU A 3 -37.09 22.15 3.03
N ILE A 4 -37.16 21.62 1.81
CA ILE A 4 -36.83 20.20 1.51
C ILE A 4 -35.35 20.04 1.12
N ALA A 5 -34.68 21.09 0.63
CA ALA A 5 -33.28 21.01 0.20
C ALA A 5 -32.26 21.03 1.36
N ALA A 6 -32.66 21.45 2.56
CA ALA A 6 -31.76 21.54 3.71
C ALA A 6 -31.57 20.21 4.46
N LEU A 7 -32.40 19.19 4.20
CA LEU A 7 -32.38 17.93 4.95
C LEU A 7 -31.39 16.89 4.40
N ALA A 8 -30.82 17.11 3.21
CA ALA A 8 -29.99 16.12 2.51
C ALA A 8 -28.48 16.24 2.79
N ALA A 9 -28.03 17.18 3.63
CA ALA A 9 -26.62 17.48 3.88
C ALA A 9 -26.18 17.21 5.33
N ALA A 10 -26.74 16.18 5.99
CA ALA A 10 -26.15 15.70 7.23
C ALA A 10 -24.80 15.03 6.91
N PRO A 11 -23.67 15.46 7.53
CA PRO A 11 -22.41 14.75 7.37
C PRO A 11 -22.61 13.34 7.94
N ALA A 12 -22.47 12.32 7.09
CA ALA A 12 -22.33 10.95 7.57
C ALA A 12 -21.02 10.87 8.36
N LEU A 13 -21.11 10.92 9.69
CA LEU A 13 -20.01 10.55 10.56
C LEU A 13 -19.81 9.04 10.40
N ALA A 14 -18.85 8.66 9.54
CA ALA A 14 -18.39 7.28 9.50
C ALA A 14 -17.86 6.93 10.89
N ALA A 15 -18.37 5.85 11.48
CA ALA A 15 -17.82 5.33 12.73
C ALA A 15 -16.31 5.06 12.55
N GLU A 16 -15.53 5.29 13.61
CA GLU A 16 -14.11 4.97 13.59
C GLU A 16 -13.93 3.48 13.29
N LEU A 17 -13.23 3.17 12.21
CA LEU A 17 -13.01 1.80 11.78
C LEU A 17 -12.07 1.13 12.77
N ASP A 18 -12.53 0.07 13.44
CA ASP A 18 -11.67 -0.78 14.26
C ASP A 18 -10.54 -1.34 13.38
N ARG A 19 -9.31 -0.89 13.67
CA ARG A 19 -8.11 -1.27 12.93
C ARG A 19 -7.40 -2.49 13.55
N THR A 20 -8.00 -3.11 14.56
CA THR A 20 -7.41 -4.25 15.27
C THR A 20 -7.37 -5.48 14.37
N PRO A 21 -6.20 -6.08 14.14
CA PRO A 21 -6.11 -7.34 13.41
C PRO A 21 -6.76 -8.48 14.18
N ILE A 22 -7.48 -9.35 13.49
CA ILE A 22 -8.14 -10.52 14.09
C ILE A 22 -7.35 -11.80 13.80
N GLU A 23 -7.29 -12.71 14.77
CA GLU A 23 -6.70 -14.05 14.57
C GLU A 23 -7.75 -15.02 14.01
N ALA A 24 -7.36 -15.78 12.99
CA ALA A 24 -8.20 -16.79 12.35
C ALA A 24 -7.36 -18.03 11.97
N GLN A 25 -8.02 -19.05 11.43
CA GLN A 25 -7.37 -20.25 10.91
C GLN A 25 -7.79 -20.51 9.47
N THR A 26 -6.84 -20.97 8.64
CA THR A 26 -7.15 -21.49 7.30
C THR A 26 -7.90 -22.83 7.40
N VAL A 27 -8.46 -23.29 6.28
CA VAL A 27 -9.11 -24.63 6.19
C VAL A 27 -8.16 -25.77 6.58
N GLU A 28 -6.86 -25.56 6.38
CA GLU A 28 -5.79 -26.49 6.74
C GLU A 28 -5.31 -26.35 8.20
N GLY A 29 -5.98 -25.51 9.02
CA GLY A 29 -5.65 -25.29 10.43
C GLY A 29 -4.47 -24.34 10.68
N GLN A 30 -4.02 -23.59 9.67
CA GLN A 30 -2.88 -22.68 9.81
C GLN A 30 -3.34 -21.35 10.42
N LYS A 31 -2.65 -20.88 11.47
CA LYS A 31 -2.97 -19.60 12.11
C LYS A 31 -2.63 -18.43 11.21
N VAL A 32 -3.59 -17.55 10.99
CA VAL A 32 -3.46 -16.33 10.19
C VAL A 32 -3.97 -15.11 10.94
N ARG A 33 -3.41 -13.95 10.61
CA ARG A 33 -3.87 -12.65 11.08
C ARG A 33 -4.53 -11.92 9.93
N LEU A 34 -5.79 -11.52 10.11
CA LEU A 34 -6.56 -10.78 9.13
C LEU A 34 -6.56 -9.30 9.51
N TYR A 35 -6.20 -8.45 8.55
CA TYR A 35 -6.19 -7.01 8.69
C TYR A 35 -7.49 -6.40 8.15
N PRO A 36 -7.98 -5.29 8.73
CA PRO A 36 -9.21 -4.62 8.28
C PRO A 36 -9.20 -4.06 6.85
N ASN A 37 -8.05 -4.03 6.18
CA ASN A 37 -7.91 -3.65 4.77
C ASN A 37 -8.05 -4.86 3.81
N GLY A 38 -8.41 -6.04 4.31
CA GLY A 38 -8.51 -7.28 3.53
C GLY A 38 -7.17 -7.99 3.32
N ARG A 39 -6.06 -7.43 3.78
CA ARG A 39 -4.77 -8.14 3.82
C ARG A 39 -4.83 -9.22 4.89
N TRP A 40 -4.13 -10.33 4.67
CA TRP A 40 -3.88 -11.32 5.70
C TRP A 40 -2.43 -11.77 5.67
N GLU A 41 -1.95 -12.34 6.77
CA GLU A 41 -0.62 -12.92 6.87
C GLU A 41 -0.63 -14.16 7.78
N TYR A 42 0.34 -15.05 7.60
CA TYR A 42 0.55 -16.16 8.53
C TYR A 42 1.11 -15.64 9.87
N VAL A 43 0.64 -16.21 10.98
CA VAL A 43 1.21 -15.95 12.31
C VAL A 43 2.60 -16.59 12.43
N ASP A 44 2.81 -17.72 11.75
CA ASP A 44 4.11 -18.36 11.62
C ASP A 44 5.03 -17.52 10.72
N VAL A 45 6.13 -17.02 11.30
CA VAL A 45 7.11 -16.14 10.63
C VAL A 45 7.79 -16.84 9.45
N ALA A 46 8.07 -18.14 9.54
CA ALA A 46 8.71 -18.89 8.46
C ALA A 46 7.77 -19.01 7.26
N LYS A 47 6.50 -19.36 7.50
CA LYS A 47 5.47 -19.41 6.45
C LYS A 47 5.14 -18.04 5.88
N ALA A 48 5.11 -17.00 6.71
CA ALA A 48 4.90 -15.63 6.26
C ALA A 48 6.02 -15.18 5.30
N ALA A 49 7.28 -15.52 5.60
CA ALA A 49 8.42 -15.20 4.75
C ALA A 49 8.38 -15.99 3.43
N GLU A 50 7.98 -17.26 3.44
CA GLU A 50 7.80 -18.07 2.23
C GLU A 50 6.68 -17.51 1.34
N ALA A 51 5.53 -17.19 1.92
CA ALA A 51 4.42 -16.56 1.20
C ALA A 51 4.82 -15.22 0.56
N GLN A 52 5.66 -14.42 1.24
CA GLN A 52 6.20 -13.18 0.68
C GLN A 52 7.13 -13.43 -0.52
N LYS A 53 7.96 -14.48 -0.48
CA LYS A 53 8.81 -14.85 -1.62
C LYS A 53 7.97 -15.22 -2.84
N ILE A 54 6.96 -16.08 -2.64
CA ILE A 54 6.03 -16.49 -3.69
C ILE A 54 5.30 -15.26 -4.26
N ALA A 55 4.82 -14.37 -3.38
CA ALA A 55 4.16 -13.13 -3.81
C ALA A 55 5.07 -12.24 -4.67
N ALA A 56 6.38 -12.19 -4.40
CA ALA A 56 7.34 -11.39 -5.17
C ALA A 56 7.61 -11.92 -6.58
N GLU A 57 7.29 -13.19 -6.88
CA GLU A 57 7.47 -13.77 -8.21
C GLU A 57 6.45 -13.22 -9.22
N TYR A 58 5.23 -12.93 -8.76
CA TYR A 58 4.13 -12.43 -9.57
C TYR A 58 4.48 -11.08 -10.23
N PRO A 59 4.34 -10.96 -11.56
CA PRO A 59 4.69 -9.73 -12.28
C PRO A 59 3.86 -8.53 -11.83
N GLU A 60 2.62 -8.73 -11.38
CA GLU A 60 1.74 -7.67 -10.88
C GLU A 60 2.28 -7.02 -9.60
N ASN A 61 3.04 -7.77 -8.79
CA ASN A 61 3.63 -7.30 -7.54
C ASN A 61 4.98 -6.61 -7.75
N LYS A 62 5.54 -6.65 -8.97
CA LYS A 62 6.80 -5.98 -9.34
C LYS A 62 6.55 -4.50 -9.61
N THR A 63 6.00 -3.84 -8.60
CA THR A 63 5.82 -2.40 -8.58
C THR A 63 7.18 -1.71 -8.44
N ARG A 64 7.21 -0.41 -8.75
CA ARG A 64 8.42 0.40 -8.59
C ARG A 64 8.87 0.38 -7.12
N PRO A 65 10.18 0.36 -6.83
CA PRO A 65 10.67 0.50 -5.46
C PRO A 65 10.18 1.81 -4.83
N ILE A 66 9.94 1.80 -3.52
CA ILE A 66 9.50 2.98 -2.77
C ILE A 66 10.49 4.14 -2.88
N ASP A 67 11.79 3.82 -2.94
CA ASP A 67 12.87 4.80 -3.06
C ASP A 67 13.04 5.30 -4.49
N SER A 68 12.35 4.73 -5.49
CA SER A 68 12.44 5.22 -6.86
C SER A 68 11.76 6.59 -7.00
N GLN A 69 12.44 7.52 -7.67
CA GLN A 69 11.89 8.83 -8.02
C GLN A 69 11.31 8.82 -9.45
N GLY A 70 10.63 9.90 -9.82
CA GLY A 70 9.99 10.04 -11.12
C GLY A 70 8.60 9.40 -11.18
N ILE A 71 7.92 9.55 -12.31
CA ILE A 71 6.60 8.97 -12.55
C ILE A 71 6.52 8.53 -14.02
N VAL A 72 5.78 7.45 -14.25
CA VAL A 72 5.34 7.05 -15.59
C VAL A 72 3.83 7.24 -15.63
N PHE A 73 3.35 8.11 -16.50
CA PHE A 73 1.91 8.36 -16.68
C PHE A 73 1.55 8.14 -18.16
N GLY A 74 0.57 7.27 -18.44
CA GLY A 74 0.18 6.96 -19.81
C GLY A 74 1.30 6.37 -20.68
N GLY A 75 2.28 5.69 -20.07
CA GLY A 75 3.45 5.15 -20.77
C GLY A 75 4.57 6.17 -21.04
N VAL A 76 4.40 7.43 -20.62
CA VAL A 76 5.40 8.50 -20.78
C VAL A 76 6.06 8.79 -19.44
N GLY A 77 7.40 8.85 -19.43
CA GLY A 77 8.22 9.10 -18.24
C GLY A 77 9.18 7.95 -17.93
N ARG A 78 9.89 8.04 -16.81
CA ARG A 78 10.78 6.97 -16.33
C ARG A 78 10.86 6.93 -14.81
N TYR A 79 11.16 5.76 -14.28
CA TYR A 79 11.62 5.61 -12.90
C TYR A 79 13.11 5.98 -12.83
N VAL A 80 13.46 6.78 -11.83
CA VAL A 80 14.84 7.15 -11.49
C VAL A 80 15.20 6.37 -10.24
N MET A 81 16.01 5.34 -10.43
CA MET A 81 16.38 4.42 -9.35
C MET A 81 17.41 5.05 -8.42
N PRO A 82 17.45 4.66 -7.12
CA PRO A 82 18.57 5.00 -6.25
C PRO A 82 19.90 4.64 -6.90
N GLY A 83 20.82 5.61 -6.98
CA GLY A 83 22.11 5.45 -7.66
C GLY A 83 22.14 5.88 -9.13
N ASP A 84 21.00 6.16 -9.77
CA ASP A 84 20.97 6.82 -11.08
C ASP A 84 21.61 8.23 -10.96
N LYS A 85 22.36 8.65 -11.99
CA LYS A 85 22.99 9.98 -12.04
C LYS A 85 21.99 11.13 -11.84
N ASP A 86 20.74 10.92 -12.25
CA ASP A 86 19.69 11.93 -12.17
C ASP A 86 18.92 11.88 -10.82
N TYR A 87 19.22 10.91 -9.96
CA TYR A 87 18.51 10.71 -8.68
C TYR A 87 18.66 11.88 -7.70
N ASN A 88 19.83 12.52 -7.66
CA ASN A 88 20.14 13.65 -6.78
C ASN A 88 20.46 14.92 -7.59
N ARG A 89 19.68 15.22 -8.62
CA ARG A 89 19.91 16.42 -9.45
C ARG A 89 19.02 17.59 -9.00
N GLY A 90 19.53 18.82 -9.07
CA GLY A 90 18.78 20.04 -8.78
C GLY A 90 18.66 20.33 -7.27
N SER A 91 17.51 20.85 -6.83
CA SER A 91 17.24 21.23 -5.42
C SER A 91 17.27 20.06 -4.42
N LEU A 92 17.30 18.82 -4.93
CA LEU A 92 17.39 17.58 -4.15
C LEU A 92 18.83 17.09 -3.96
N ASN A 93 19.84 17.75 -4.53
CA ASN A 93 21.24 17.36 -4.33
C ASN A 93 21.74 17.82 -2.95
N PRO A 94 22.17 16.91 -2.06
CA PRO A 94 22.73 17.28 -0.76
C PRO A 94 23.99 18.16 -0.86
N LYS A 95 24.72 18.09 -1.99
CA LYS A 95 25.94 18.87 -2.25
C LYS A 95 25.67 20.31 -2.72
N LEU A 96 24.41 20.64 -3.04
CA LEU A 96 23.99 21.99 -3.47
C LEU A 96 23.26 22.76 -2.35
N ARG A 97 23.17 22.19 -1.15
CA ARG A 97 22.68 22.84 0.07
C ARG A 97 23.83 23.37 0.91
#